data_AF-A0A5C7RH60-F1
#
_entry.id   AF-A0A5C7RH60-F1
#
_cell.length_a   1.000
_cell.length_b   1.000
_cell.length_c   1.000
_cell.angle_alpha   90.00
_cell.angle_beta   90.00
_cell.angle_gamma   90.00
#
_symmetry.space_group_name_H-M   'P 1'
#
loop_
_entity.id
_entity.type
_entity.pdbx_description
1 polymer ?
#
loop_
_entity_poly.entity_id
_entity_poly.type
_entity_poly.pdbx_seq_one_letter_code
_entity_poly.pdbx_strand_id
1 'polypeptide(L)'
;MSISHRPLSRLASPMPSLATPRVAVAAVLATVMGLAASAADTLEASRPLLRMHDEFVLAFVDSVGFGYTRLPAMSRVIHKPVEGTGMFVAHLELIGVAKHDPPRVFSNEMSIFHRPDEKTPQPRHAARAMTKEERAALRELDNGKRLVVRPEGKGLRVIGAIRAADECLGCHKRQRAGDMLGAFVYSLQPMAVEPTGKK
;
A
#
# COMPACT_ATOMS: atom_id res chain seq x y z
N MET A 1 -47.85 17.02 25.62
CA MET A 1 -46.64 16.51 26.32
C MET A 1 -45.57 17.59 26.22
N SER A 2 -45.27 18.23 27.34
CA SER A 2 -44.45 19.46 27.40
C SER A 2 -43.02 19.11 27.80
N ILE A 3 -42.03 19.42 26.96
CA ILE A 3 -40.61 19.13 27.22
C ILE A 3 -39.99 20.39 27.84
N SER A 4 -39.60 20.26 29.10
CA SER A 4 -38.99 21.28 29.94
C SER A 4 -37.55 21.58 29.54
N HIS A 5 -37.23 22.85 29.30
CA HIS A 5 -35.88 23.34 29.04
C HIS A 5 -35.10 23.48 30.36
N ARG A 6 -33.97 22.79 30.49
CA ARG A 6 -32.99 23.03 31.57
C ARG A 6 -32.03 24.17 31.19
N PRO A 7 -31.74 25.11 32.10
CA PRO A 7 -30.73 26.14 31.87
C PRO A 7 -29.31 25.60 32.08
N LEU A 8 -28.39 26.10 31.24
CA LEU A 8 -26.96 25.83 31.27
C LEU A 8 -26.28 26.72 32.32
N SER A 9 -25.82 26.13 33.43
CA SER A 9 -24.95 26.83 34.39
C SER A 9 -23.51 26.80 33.90
N ARG A 10 -22.99 27.96 33.48
CA ARG A 10 -21.56 28.19 33.22
C ARG A 10 -20.82 28.37 34.55
N LEU A 11 -19.98 27.41 34.91
CA LEU A 11 -18.95 27.60 35.93
C LEU A 11 -17.70 28.14 35.24
N ALA A 12 -17.39 29.41 35.49
CA ALA A 12 -16.13 30.03 35.11
C ALA A 12 -15.03 29.57 36.09
N SER A 13 -14.04 28.85 35.58
CA SER A 13 -12.82 28.53 36.34
C SER A 13 -11.77 29.63 36.15
N PRO A 14 -11.00 29.99 37.20
CA PRO A 14 -9.92 30.98 37.11
C PRO A 14 -8.75 30.43 36.30
N MET A 15 -8.19 31.29 35.44
CA MET A 15 -7.00 30.98 34.66
C MET A 15 -5.73 31.06 35.52
N PRO A 16 -4.81 30.09 35.44
CA PRO A 16 -3.47 30.23 36.02
C PRO A 16 -2.61 31.19 35.22
N SER A 17 -1.91 32.05 35.95
CA SER A 17 -0.97 33.07 35.51
C SER A 17 0.22 32.46 34.74
N LEU A 18 0.54 33.07 33.59
CA LEU A 18 1.65 32.71 32.71
C LEU A 18 2.97 33.25 33.28
N ALA A 19 3.76 32.37 33.91
CA ALA A 19 5.18 32.61 34.13
C ALA A 19 5.94 32.28 32.84
N THR A 20 6.53 33.30 32.20
CA THR A 20 7.35 33.17 30.99
C THR A 20 8.78 32.74 31.35
N PRO A 21 9.25 31.53 30.96
CA PRO A 21 10.66 31.22 30.98
C PRO A 21 11.35 31.87 29.76
N ARG A 22 12.34 32.72 30.02
CA ARG A 22 13.31 33.18 29.01
C ARG A 22 14.21 31.99 28.65
N VAL A 23 13.81 31.23 27.64
CA VAL A 23 14.66 30.17 27.06
C VAL A 23 15.55 30.81 26.00
N ALA A 24 16.86 30.66 26.18
CA ALA A 24 17.89 31.10 25.26
C ALA A 24 17.72 30.42 23.89
N VAL A 25 17.58 31.24 22.84
CA VAL A 25 17.61 30.80 21.45
C VAL A 25 19.09 30.59 21.08
N ALA A 26 19.62 29.41 21.41
CA ALA A 26 20.89 28.95 20.85
C ALA A 26 20.64 28.41 19.43
N ALA A 27 21.35 28.98 18.48
CA ALA A 27 21.28 28.66 17.06
C ALA A 27 21.58 27.17 16.80
N VAL A 28 20.57 26.41 16.37
CA VAL A 28 20.75 25.11 15.71
C VAL A 28 20.69 25.36 14.21
N LEU A 29 21.81 25.75 13.64
CA LEU A 29 21.95 26.11 12.23
C LEU A 29 23.01 25.22 11.57
N ALA A 30 22.83 23.89 11.64
CA ALA A 30 23.65 22.93 10.89
C ALA A 30 23.03 21.52 10.92
N THR A 31 22.00 21.25 10.11
CA THR A 31 21.60 19.84 9.79
C THR A 31 20.65 19.68 8.59
N VAL A 32 20.56 20.65 7.67
CA VAL A 32 19.61 20.53 6.54
C VAL A 32 20.20 19.77 5.35
N MET A 33 21.54 19.74 5.18
CA MET A 33 22.16 19.12 4.00
C MET A 33 22.17 17.58 4.01
N GLY A 34 22.12 16.91 5.17
CA GLY A 34 22.15 15.45 5.26
C GLY A 34 20.84 14.75 4.83
N LEU A 35 19.69 15.43 4.93
CA LEU A 35 18.38 14.85 4.58
C LEU A 35 18.14 14.78 3.06
N ALA A 36 18.69 15.71 2.29
CA ALA A 36 18.45 15.78 0.84
C ALA A 36 19.13 14.64 0.08
N ALA A 37 20.36 14.25 0.48
CA ALA A 37 21.08 13.12 -0.12
C ALA A 37 20.36 11.79 0.13
N SER A 38 19.85 11.58 1.35
CA SER A 38 19.10 10.36 1.72
C SER A 38 17.80 10.20 0.91
N ALA A 39 17.11 11.30 0.59
CA ALA A 39 15.88 11.25 -0.20
C ALA A 39 16.14 10.88 -1.67
N ALA A 40 17.21 11.42 -2.28
CA ALA A 40 17.60 11.10 -3.65
C ALA A 40 18.07 9.65 -3.79
N ASP A 41 18.87 9.15 -2.85
CA ASP A 41 19.30 7.75 -2.82
C ASP A 41 18.12 6.79 -2.64
N THR A 42 17.14 7.17 -1.81
CA THR A 42 15.90 6.41 -1.64
C THR A 42 15.06 6.40 -2.92
N LEU A 43 15.03 7.52 -3.66
CA LEU A 43 14.32 7.62 -4.94
C LEU A 43 14.98 6.76 -6.02
N GLU A 44 16.30 6.82 -6.20
CA GLU A 44 17.04 5.99 -7.15
C GLU A 44 16.87 4.49 -6.84
N ALA A 45 17.04 4.09 -5.57
CA ALA A 45 16.83 2.72 -5.14
C ALA A 45 15.38 2.22 -5.37
N SER A 46 14.41 3.14 -5.42
CA SER A 46 13.01 2.81 -5.65
C SER A 46 12.62 2.71 -7.13
N ARG A 47 13.44 3.20 -8.08
CA ARG A 47 13.09 3.21 -9.52
C ARG A 47 12.77 1.82 -10.07
N PRO A 48 13.56 0.76 -9.78
CA PRO A 48 13.18 -0.60 -10.16
C PRO A 48 11.82 -1.05 -9.62
N LEU A 49 11.53 -0.73 -8.36
CA LEU A 49 10.29 -1.10 -7.69
C LEU A 49 9.09 -0.35 -8.28
N LEU A 50 9.28 0.91 -8.70
CA LEU A 50 8.26 1.69 -9.40
C LEU A 50 7.94 1.09 -10.76
N ARG A 51 8.95 0.72 -11.56
CA ARG A 51 8.72 0.06 -12.86
C ARG A 51 7.99 -1.27 -12.70
N MET A 52 8.46 -2.11 -11.76
CA MET A 52 7.77 -3.35 -11.41
C MET A 52 6.30 -3.09 -11.03
N HIS A 53 6.05 -2.09 -10.17
CA HIS A 53 4.69 -1.77 -9.76
C HIS A 53 3.80 -1.36 -10.94
N ASP A 54 4.32 -0.52 -11.84
CA ASP A 54 3.60 -0.05 -13.02
C ASP A 54 3.25 -1.22 -13.96
N GLU A 55 4.17 -2.17 -14.17
CA GLU A 55 3.91 -3.40 -14.93
C GLU A 55 2.79 -4.24 -14.31
N PHE A 56 2.76 -4.37 -12.98
CA PHE A 56 1.70 -5.11 -12.28
C PHE A 56 0.35 -4.40 -12.35
N VAL A 57 0.33 -3.05 -12.27
CA VAL A 57 -0.90 -2.27 -12.45
C VAL A 57 -1.44 -2.45 -13.87
N LEU A 58 -0.60 -2.34 -14.90
CA LEU A 58 -1.00 -2.57 -16.29
C LEU A 58 -1.55 -4.00 -16.49
N ALA A 59 -0.82 -5.01 -16.03
CA ALA A 59 -1.28 -6.40 -16.12
C ALA A 59 -2.63 -6.63 -15.40
N PHE A 60 -2.88 -5.93 -14.29
CA PHE A 60 -4.14 -6.00 -13.57
C PHE A 60 -5.28 -5.28 -14.30
N VAL A 61 -5.01 -4.14 -14.92
CA VAL A 61 -5.98 -3.42 -15.75
C VAL A 61 -6.41 -4.29 -16.94
N ASP A 62 -5.45 -4.90 -17.63
CA ASP A 62 -5.65 -5.71 -18.84
C ASP A 62 -6.28 -7.07 -18.56
N SER A 63 -6.30 -7.51 -17.31
CA SER A 63 -6.87 -8.79 -16.92
C SER A 63 -8.40 -8.79 -16.94
N VAL A 64 -8.98 -9.83 -17.54
CA VAL A 64 -10.43 -10.07 -17.52
C VAL A 64 -10.92 -10.28 -16.08
N GLY A 65 -12.08 -9.69 -15.76
CA GLY A 65 -12.73 -9.82 -14.45
C GLY A 65 -12.82 -8.49 -13.70
N PHE A 66 -13.01 -8.54 -12.39
CA PHE A 66 -13.19 -7.36 -11.55
C PHE A 66 -12.58 -7.55 -10.15
N GLY A 67 -11.76 -6.60 -9.70
CA GLY A 67 -11.15 -6.64 -8.38
C GLY A 67 -10.24 -7.87 -8.23
N TYR A 68 -10.39 -8.61 -7.13
CA TYR A 68 -9.51 -9.73 -6.80
C TYR A 68 -9.57 -10.89 -7.82
N THR A 69 -10.65 -11.01 -8.61
CA THR A 69 -10.78 -12.09 -9.61
C THR A 69 -9.76 -11.97 -10.75
N ARG A 70 -9.07 -10.84 -10.85
CA ARG A 70 -7.98 -10.60 -11.80
C ARG A 70 -6.62 -11.12 -11.31
N LEU A 71 -6.44 -11.35 -10.02
CA LEU A 71 -5.16 -11.81 -9.44
C LEU A 71 -4.63 -13.13 -10.03
N PRO A 72 -5.46 -14.15 -10.34
CA PRO A 72 -4.95 -15.40 -10.91
C PRO A 72 -4.23 -15.22 -12.26
N ALA A 73 -4.70 -14.30 -13.12
CA ALA A 73 -4.05 -14.02 -14.39
C ALA A 73 -2.65 -13.41 -14.21
N MET A 74 -2.43 -12.72 -13.09
CA MET A 74 -1.14 -12.12 -12.72
C MET A 74 -0.12 -13.14 -12.22
N SER A 75 -0.50 -14.39 -11.94
CA SER A 75 0.45 -15.44 -11.53
C SER A 75 1.62 -15.63 -12.51
N ARG A 76 1.43 -15.31 -13.80
CA ARG A 76 2.46 -15.36 -14.84
C ARG A 76 3.57 -14.32 -14.70
N VAL A 77 3.33 -13.25 -13.95
CA VAL A 77 4.33 -12.20 -13.68
C VAL A 77 4.94 -12.34 -12.29
N ILE A 78 4.37 -13.19 -11.44
CA ILE A 78 4.98 -13.60 -10.17
C ILE A 78 6.22 -14.45 -10.49
N HIS A 79 7.25 -14.36 -9.64
CA HIS A 79 8.59 -14.94 -9.86
C HIS A 79 9.43 -14.30 -10.97
N LYS A 80 8.94 -13.28 -11.67
CA LYS A 80 9.81 -12.49 -12.55
C LYS A 80 10.85 -11.74 -11.71
N PRO A 81 12.13 -11.73 -12.13
CA PRO A 81 13.13 -10.88 -11.53
C PRO A 81 12.71 -9.41 -11.57
N VAL A 82 12.92 -8.72 -10.48
CA VAL A 82 12.79 -7.26 -10.40
C VAL A 82 14.13 -6.67 -10.86
N GLU A 83 14.15 -6.22 -12.11
CA GLU A 83 15.35 -5.77 -12.82
C GLU A 83 16.19 -4.79 -11.98
N GLY A 84 17.49 -5.05 -11.85
CA GLY A 84 18.41 -4.18 -11.12
C GLY A 84 18.36 -4.31 -9.59
N THR A 85 17.62 -5.28 -9.03
CA THR A 85 17.53 -5.46 -7.57
C THR A 85 18.07 -6.80 -7.05
N GLY A 86 18.24 -7.80 -7.93
CA GLY A 86 18.58 -9.16 -7.50
C GLY A 86 17.46 -9.87 -6.71
N MET A 87 16.24 -9.36 -6.76
CA MET A 87 15.05 -9.93 -6.11
C MET A 87 14.01 -10.39 -7.11
N PHE A 88 13.01 -11.15 -6.66
CA PHE A 88 11.81 -11.51 -7.41
C PHE A 88 10.56 -11.35 -6.54
N VAL A 89 9.39 -11.23 -7.17
CA VAL A 89 8.09 -11.20 -6.47
C VAL A 89 7.73 -12.63 -6.03
N ALA A 90 7.82 -12.91 -4.73
CA ALA A 90 7.48 -14.21 -4.15
C ALA A 90 5.98 -14.32 -3.84
N HIS A 91 5.36 -13.23 -3.40
CA HIS A 91 3.93 -13.18 -3.06
C HIS A 91 3.28 -11.89 -3.53
N LEU A 92 2.00 -11.97 -3.90
CA LEU A 92 1.18 -10.82 -4.32
C LEU A 92 -0.20 -10.87 -3.65
N GLU A 93 -0.56 -9.77 -3.00
CA GLU A 93 -1.91 -9.54 -2.46
C GLU A 93 -2.51 -8.23 -2.99
N LEU A 94 -3.84 -8.14 -3.02
CA LEU A 94 -4.59 -6.93 -3.36
C LEU A 94 -5.32 -6.40 -2.13
N ILE A 95 -5.11 -5.13 -1.78
CA ILE A 95 -5.95 -4.37 -0.86
C ILE A 95 -7.04 -3.68 -1.66
N GLY A 96 -8.28 -4.13 -1.51
CA GLY A 96 -9.45 -3.47 -2.10
C GLY A 96 -9.94 -2.33 -1.22
N VAL A 97 -9.88 -1.09 -1.73
CA VAL A 97 -10.31 0.14 -1.02
C VAL A 97 -11.65 0.63 -1.55
N ALA A 98 -11.76 0.90 -2.86
CA ALA A 98 -12.91 1.61 -3.43
C ALA A 98 -14.27 0.88 -3.33
N LYS A 99 -14.27 -0.43 -3.08
CA LYS A 99 -15.48 -1.26 -2.99
C LYS A 99 -15.67 -1.92 -1.62
N HIS A 100 -14.79 -1.64 -0.65
CA HIS A 100 -14.83 -2.25 0.67
C HIS A 100 -14.62 -1.21 1.76
N ASP A 101 -15.60 -1.08 2.64
CA ASP A 101 -15.51 -0.30 3.88
C ASP A 101 -15.83 -1.22 5.07
N PRO A 102 -14.84 -1.62 5.89
CA PRO A 102 -13.42 -1.24 5.81
C PRO A 102 -12.67 -1.97 4.67
N PRO A 103 -11.48 -1.49 4.24
CA PRO A 103 -10.70 -2.15 3.19
C PRO A 103 -10.31 -3.59 3.55
N ARG A 104 -10.17 -4.43 2.53
CA ARG A 104 -9.96 -5.89 2.64
C ARG A 104 -8.76 -6.35 1.81
N VAL A 105 -8.06 -7.38 2.28
CA VAL A 105 -6.91 -7.97 1.58
C VAL A 105 -7.28 -9.31 0.96
N PHE A 106 -6.91 -9.50 -0.31
CA PHE A 106 -7.14 -10.70 -1.09
C PHE A 106 -5.80 -11.27 -1.54
N SER A 107 -5.54 -12.55 -1.26
CA SER A 107 -4.32 -13.24 -1.70
C SER A 107 -4.57 -14.04 -2.98
N ASN A 108 -3.48 -14.31 -3.70
CA ASN A 108 -3.47 -15.16 -4.90
C ASN A 108 -3.36 -16.67 -4.60
N GLU A 109 -3.26 -17.07 -3.32
CA GLU A 109 -2.71 -18.35 -2.87
C GLU A 109 -3.54 -19.61 -3.19
N MET A 110 -4.72 -19.51 -3.81
CA MET A 110 -5.65 -20.66 -3.93
C MET A 110 -6.34 -20.86 -5.28
N SER A 111 -5.92 -20.21 -6.36
CA SER A 111 -6.64 -20.34 -7.65
C SER A 111 -6.01 -21.30 -8.67
N ILE A 112 -4.86 -21.91 -8.37
CA ILE A 112 -4.07 -22.66 -9.38
C ILE A 112 -4.58 -24.10 -9.60
N PHE A 113 -5.46 -24.63 -8.74
CA PHE A 113 -5.90 -26.03 -8.78
C PHE A 113 -7.34 -26.26 -9.21
N HIS A 114 -8.04 -25.28 -9.79
CA HIS A 114 -9.44 -25.48 -10.21
C HIS A 114 -9.55 -25.67 -11.72
N ARG A 115 -10.08 -26.84 -12.10
CA ARG A 115 -10.37 -27.20 -13.48
C ARG A 115 -11.60 -26.41 -13.96
N PRO A 116 -11.65 -25.97 -15.23
CA PRO A 116 -12.76 -25.16 -15.76
C PRO A 116 -14.14 -25.87 -15.79
N ASP A 117 -14.21 -27.17 -15.51
CA ASP A 117 -15.42 -28.00 -15.68
C ASP A 117 -16.22 -28.24 -14.39
N GLU A 118 -15.71 -27.86 -13.22
CA GLU A 118 -16.42 -28.09 -11.96
C GLU A 118 -17.42 -26.98 -11.64
N LYS A 119 -18.71 -27.33 -11.65
CA LYS A 119 -19.85 -26.49 -11.17
C LYS A 119 -19.85 -26.28 -9.65
N THR A 120 -18.75 -26.58 -8.97
CA THR A 120 -18.64 -26.47 -7.51
C THR A 120 -18.59 -24.99 -7.15
N PRO A 121 -19.51 -24.48 -6.29
CA PRO A 121 -19.43 -23.11 -5.80
C PRO A 121 -18.07 -22.91 -5.15
N GLN A 122 -17.19 -22.13 -5.78
CA GLN A 122 -15.87 -21.86 -5.24
C GLN A 122 -16.06 -21.24 -3.84
N PRO A 123 -15.33 -21.70 -2.82
CA PRO A 123 -15.25 -20.98 -1.57
C PRO A 123 -14.89 -19.54 -1.91
N ARG A 124 -15.78 -18.59 -1.57
CA ARG A 124 -15.47 -17.16 -1.73
C ARG A 124 -14.12 -16.94 -1.07
N HIS A 125 -13.11 -16.54 -1.84
CA HIS A 125 -11.77 -16.26 -1.32
C HIS A 125 -11.94 -15.39 -0.07
N ALA A 126 -11.54 -15.94 1.08
CA ALA A 126 -11.80 -15.31 2.35
C ALA A 126 -10.90 -14.07 2.46
N ALA A 127 -11.46 -12.92 2.10
CA ALA A 127 -10.78 -11.65 2.25
C ALA A 127 -10.41 -11.46 3.72
N ARG A 128 -9.14 -11.20 4.01
CA ARG A 128 -8.68 -10.98 5.38
C ARG A 128 -8.76 -9.49 5.74
N ALA A 129 -8.78 -9.22 7.04
CA ALA A 129 -8.57 -7.86 7.53
C ALA A 129 -7.14 -7.38 7.25
N MET A 130 -6.97 -6.07 7.10
CA MET A 130 -5.65 -5.46 7.01
C MET A 130 -4.91 -5.52 8.34
N THR A 131 -3.59 -5.68 8.28
CA THR A 131 -2.72 -5.54 9.44
C THR A 131 -2.61 -4.07 9.89
N LYS A 132 -1.88 -3.79 10.98
CA LYS A 132 -1.62 -2.41 11.44
C LYS A 132 -0.68 -1.69 10.48
N GLU A 133 0.31 -2.41 9.97
CA GLU A 133 1.35 -1.95 9.06
C GLU A 133 0.74 -1.61 7.69
N GLU A 134 -0.15 -2.46 7.18
CA GLU A 134 -0.86 -2.22 5.91
C GLU A 134 -1.73 -0.96 5.99
N ARG A 135 -2.44 -0.77 7.11
CA ARG A 135 -3.20 0.46 7.35
C ARG A 135 -2.32 1.70 7.42
N ALA A 136 -1.12 1.59 8.00
CA ALA A 136 -0.17 2.70 8.07
C ALA A 136 0.36 3.05 6.68
N ALA A 137 0.77 2.05 5.91
CA ALA A 137 1.20 2.23 4.53
C ALA A 137 0.08 2.84 3.67
N LEU A 138 -1.17 2.39 3.82
CA LEU A 138 -2.29 2.91 3.06
C LEU A 138 -2.52 4.42 3.32
N ARG A 139 -2.29 4.91 4.54
CA ARG A 139 -2.32 6.36 4.82
C ARG A 139 -1.20 7.11 4.12
N GLU A 140 0.01 6.54 4.06
CA GLU A 140 1.11 7.16 3.32
C GLU A 140 0.83 7.22 1.81
N LEU A 141 0.24 6.16 1.26
CA LEU A 141 -0.20 6.10 -0.13
C LEU A 141 -1.33 7.10 -0.41
N ASP A 142 -2.31 7.21 0.49
CA ASP A 142 -3.39 8.20 0.36
C ASP A 142 -2.83 9.64 0.30
N ASN A 143 -1.78 9.93 1.07
CA ASN A 143 -1.04 11.19 1.07
C ASN A 143 -0.11 11.39 -0.15
N GLY A 144 -0.33 10.64 -1.24
CA GLY A 144 0.35 10.87 -2.52
C GLY A 144 1.60 10.03 -2.74
N LYS A 145 2.06 9.21 -1.77
CA LYS A 145 3.15 8.26 -2.07
C LYS A 145 2.69 7.26 -3.12
N ARG A 146 3.63 6.81 -3.96
CA ARG A 146 3.40 5.73 -4.92
C ARG A 146 3.67 4.36 -4.31
N LEU A 147 4.75 4.26 -3.53
CA LEU A 147 5.19 3.05 -2.85
C LEU A 147 5.52 3.31 -1.38
N VAL A 148 5.31 2.29 -0.56
CA VAL A 148 5.87 2.17 0.79
C VAL A 148 6.72 0.90 0.83
N VAL A 149 8.00 1.04 1.12
CA VAL A 149 8.97 -0.06 1.15
C VAL A 149 9.43 -0.28 2.59
N ARG A 150 9.44 -1.55 3.03
CA ARG A 150 9.89 -1.96 4.35
C ARG A 150 10.76 -3.22 4.21
N PRO A 151 11.88 -3.34 4.94
CA PRO A 151 12.60 -4.61 5.03
C PRO A 151 11.71 -5.72 5.63
N GLU A 152 11.80 -6.94 5.09
CA GLU A 152 11.09 -8.12 5.58
C GLU A 152 12.03 -9.34 5.50
N GLY A 153 12.66 -9.69 6.63
CA GLY A 153 13.68 -10.74 6.68
C GLY A 153 14.87 -10.41 5.78
N LYS A 154 15.16 -11.29 4.80
CA LYS A 154 16.20 -11.07 3.77
C LYS A 154 15.70 -10.31 2.54
N GLY A 155 14.42 -9.98 2.51
CA GLY A 155 13.74 -9.37 1.36
C GLY A 155 13.10 -8.04 1.71
N LEU A 156 12.10 -7.66 0.90
CA LEU A 156 11.35 -6.42 1.07
C LEU A 156 9.85 -6.71 1.05
N ARG A 157 9.10 -6.04 1.91
CA ARG A 157 7.66 -5.83 1.75
C ARG A 157 7.43 -4.48 1.07
N VAL A 158 6.78 -4.51 -0.09
CA VAL A 158 6.46 -3.31 -0.88
C VAL A 158 4.95 -3.18 -0.96
N ILE A 159 4.42 -1.98 -0.71
CA ILE A 159 2.99 -1.69 -0.86
C ILE A 159 2.83 -0.54 -1.85
N GLY A 160 2.18 -0.79 -2.98
CA GLY A 160 2.06 0.16 -4.09
C GLY A 160 0.62 0.54 -4.40
N ALA A 161 0.36 1.84 -4.57
CA ALA A 161 -0.99 2.37 -4.78
C ALA A 161 -1.53 2.07 -6.17
N ILE A 162 -2.75 1.53 -6.25
CA ILE A 162 -3.51 1.47 -7.49
C ILE A 162 -4.38 2.73 -7.54
N ARG A 163 -4.05 3.65 -8.43
CA ARG A 163 -4.78 4.90 -8.61
C ARG A 163 -5.71 4.82 -9.82
N ALA A 164 -6.81 5.56 -9.76
CA ALA A 164 -7.74 5.66 -10.87
C ALA A 164 -7.07 6.33 -12.08
N ALA A 165 -6.94 5.57 -13.17
CA ALA A 165 -6.77 6.10 -14.53
C ALA A 165 -8.14 6.30 -15.18
N ASP A 166 -8.18 6.90 -16.38
CA ASP A 166 -9.44 7.23 -17.08
C ASP A 166 -10.31 5.99 -17.32
N GLU A 167 -9.70 4.87 -17.69
CA GLU A 167 -10.36 3.57 -17.88
C GLU A 167 -11.04 3.03 -16.60
N CYS A 168 -10.54 3.42 -15.41
CA CYS A 168 -11.10 2.97 -14.14
C CYS A 168 -12.45 3.66 -13.86
N LEU A 169 -12.64 4.89 -14.33
CA LEU A 169 -13.76 5.76 -13.96
C LEU A 169 -15.11 5.26 -14.48
N GLY A 170 -15.11 4.42 -15.53
CA GLY A 170 -16.33 3.77 -16.04
C GLY A 170 -17.05 2.93 -14.98
N CYS A 171 -16.28 2.17 -14.19
CA CYS A 171 -16.80 1.33 -13.09
C CYS A 171 -16.72 2.01 -11.72
N HIS A 172 -15.85 3.01 -11.58
CA HIS A 172 -15.58 3.77 -10.36
C HIS A 172 -16.10 5.22 -10.47
N LYS A 173 -17.39 5.37 -10.77
CA LYS A 173 -18.04 6.67 -11.05
C LYS A 173 -18.00 7.69 -9.91
N ARG A 174 -17.65 7.27 -8.69
CA ARG A 174 -17.54 8.15 -7.51
C ARG A 174 -16.11 8.63 -7.27
N GLN A 175 -15.17 8.16 -8.06
CA GLN A 175 -13.76 8.48 -7.98
C GLN A 175 -13.37 9.43 -9.11
N ARG A 176 -12.26 10.14 -8.94
CA ARG A 176 -11.60 10.98 -9.93
C ARG A 176 -10.27 10.37 -10.33
N ALA A 177 -9.72 10.80 -11.47
CA ALA A 177 -8.37 10.44 -11.86
C ALA A 177 -7.38 10.78 -10.72
N GLY A 178 -6.52 9.82 -10.37
CA GLY A 178 -5.55 9.91 -9.27
C GLY A 178 -6.05 9.46 -7.90
N ASP A 179 -7.37 9.32 -7.68
CA ASP A 179 -7.91 8.78 -6.43
C ASP A 179 -7.40 7.34 -6.20
N MET A 180 -7.13 6.97 -4.95
CA MET A 180 -6.67 5.64 -4.60
C MET A 180 -7.82 4.62 -4.64
N LEU A 181 -7.71 3.62 -5.53
CA LEU A 181 -8.70 2.55 -5.68
C LEU A 181 -8.39 1.30 -4.86
N GLY A 182 -7.10 1.08 -4.61
CA GLY A 182 -6.57 -0.07 -3.90
C GLY A 182 -5.07 0.02 -3.74
N ALA A 183 -4.45 -1.08 -3.34
CA ALA A 183 -2.99 -1.21 -3.33
C ALA A 183 -2.59 -2.66 -3.58
N PHE A 184 -1.45 -2.88 -4.20
CA PHE A 184 -0.78 -4.17 -4.20
C PHE A 184 0.15 -4.29 -3.01
N VAL A 185 0.24 -5.50 -2.46
CA VAL A 185 1.26 -5.87 -1.46
C VAL A 185 2.15 -6.95 -2.07
N TYR A 186 3.44 -6.65 -2.17
CA TYR A 186 4.46 -7.54 -2.68
C TYR A 186 5.33 -7.99 -1.52
N SER A 187 5.59 -9.30 -1.45
CA SER A 187 6.76 -9.81 -0.73
C SER A 187 7.83 -10.16 -1.75
N LEU A 188 8.94 -9.43 -1.71
CA LEU A 188 10.11 -9.65 -2.56
C LEU A 188 11.13 -10.49 -1.80
N GLN A 189 11.76 -11.44 -2.50
CA GLN A 189 12.82 -12.27 -1.95
C GLN A 189 14.07 -12.20 -2.83
N PRO A 190 15.27 -12.35 -2.26
CA PRO A 190 16.50 -12.47 -3.04
C PRO A 190 16.41 -13.65 -4.01
N MET A 191 16.91 -13.46 -5.23
CA MET A 191 17.16 -14.58 -6.13
C MET A 191 18.23 -15.48 -5.50
N ALA A 192 18.02 -16.80 -5.56
CA ALA A 192 19.08 -17.73 -5.22
C ALA A 192 20.22 -17.53 -6.23
N VAL A 193 21.32 -16.92 -5.77
CA VAL A 193 22.55 -16.89 -6.55
C VAL A 193 23.10 -18.30 -6.50
N GLU A 194 23.09 -19.02 -7.63
CA GLU A 194 23.78 -20.30 -7.68
C GLU A 194 25.25 -20.05 -7.29
N PRO A 195 25.80 -20.79 -6.32
CA PRO A 195 27.18 -20.61 -5.93
C PRO A 195 28.03 -20.84 -7.18
N THR A 196 28.74 -19.80 -7.63
CA THR A 196 29.68 -19.89 -8.74
C THR A 196 30.74 -20.93 -8.37
N GLY A 197 30.55 -22.15 -8.86
CA GLY A 197 31.43 -23.27 -8.58
C GLY A 197 32.85 -22.91 -8.97
N LYS A 198 33.74 -22.86 -7.97
CA LYS A 198 35.18 -22.83 -8.20
C LYS A 198 35.54 -24.10 -8.97
N LYS A 199 35.94 -23.94 -10.24
CA LYS A 199 36.66 -24.98 -10.97
C LYS A 199 38.07 -25.11 -10.42
#